data_AF-A0A0K2TPN0-F1
#
_entry.id   AF-A0A0K2TPN0-F1
#
_cell.length_a   1.000
_cell.length_b   1.000
_cell.length_c   1.000
_cell.angle_alpha   90.00
_cell.angle_beta   90.00
_cell.angle_gamma   90.00
#
_symmetry.space_group_name_H-M   'P 1'
#
loop_
_entity.id
_entity.type
_entity.pdbx_description
1 polymer ?
#
loop_
_entity_poly.entity_id
_entity_poly.type
_entity_poly.pdbx_seq_one_letter_code
_entity_poly.pdbx_strand_id
1 'polypeptide(L)'
;MEANCETMAVIGATLANGGACPITREKVLENSAVRNVCSLLHSCGFYEFSGKFAFKIGLPGKSSVAGSMMMVLPNTMGICIYSPRLDEFGNSCRGLSFCEELVKTFNFHRYDHSTQYSTNKIDPRRRIQDTKGDTIVSLLYSAFNGDLNSLKRHMFLSHNMNSSDFDGRTPLHIAATEGHLECVKFLITACEVNPEPADRWGCTPLNNAEQFGHHQVANCLRAWIAKSNETLTAKAGKHILKQLQERLENQTIQD
;
A
#
# COMPACT_ATOMS: atom_id res chain seq x y z
N MET A 1 -25.53 1.16 -35.35
CA MET A 1 -24.62 0.01 -35.10
C MET A 1 -24.93 -0.49 -33.71
N GLU A 2 -25.23 -1.77 -33.58
CA GLU A 2 -25.51 -2.42 -32.30
C GLU A 2 -24.29 -3.24 -31.90
N ALA A 3 -23.97 -3.27 -30.60
CA ALA A 3 -22.83 -4.00 -30.08
C ALA A 3 -23.08 -4.41 -28.64
N ASN A 4 -22.55 -5.58 -28.28
CA ASN A 4 -22.61 -6.11 -26.93
C ASN A 4 -21.48 -5.53 -26.07
N CYS A 5 -21.65 -5.57 -24.73
CA CYS A 5 -20.62 -5.11 -23.80
C CYS A 5 -19.29 -5.84 -23.99
N GLU A 6 -19.34 -7.15 -24.27
CA GLU A 6 -18.14 -7.96 -24.53
C GLU A 6 -17.38 -7.46 -25.75
N THR A 7 -18.07 -7.20 -26.87
CA THR A 7 -17.44 -6.69 -28.08
C THR A 7 -16.84 -5.30 -27.87
N MET A 8 -17.51 -4.43 -27.13
CA MET A 8 -16.99 -3.09 -26.80
C MET A 8 -15.82 -3.14 -25.81
N ALA A 9 -15.82 -4.10 -24.88
CA ALA A 9 -14.68 -4.32 -23.99
C ALA A 9 -13.44 -4.77 -24.77
N VAL A 10 -13.58 -5.64 -25.76
CA VAL A 10 -12.47 -6.06 -26.64
C VAL A 10 -11.94 -4.88 -27.47
N ILE A 11 -12.82 -4.01 -27.97
CA ILE A 11 -12.41 -2.78 -28.66
C ILE A 11 -11.63 -1.86 -27.71
N GLY A 12 -12.15 -1.63 -26.51
CA GLY A 12 -11.46 -0.86 -25.48
C GLY A 12 -10.10 -1.47 -25.12
N ALA A 13 -10.01 -2.79 -25.04
CA ALA A 13 -8.77 -3.50 -24.72
C ALA A 13 -7.77 -3.45 -25.89
N THR A 14 -8.24 -3.41 -27.13
CA THR A 14 -7.41 -3.18 -28.33
C THR A 14 -6.76 -1.81 -28.29
N LEU A 15 -7.51 -0.77 -27.87
CA LEU A 15 -6.95 0.56 -27.63
C LEU A 15 -5.98 0.56 -26.44
N ALA A 16 -6.29 -0.16 -25.36
CA ALA A 16 -5.40 -0.28 -24.22
C ALA A 16 -4.06 -0.95 -24.57
N ASN A 17 -4.06 -1.88 -25.54
CA ASN A 17 -2.91 -2.63 -26.01
C ASN A 17 -2.20 -1.98 -27.22
N GLY A 18 -2.35 -0.66 -27.39
CA GLY A 18 -1.62 0.09 -28.42
C GLY A 18 -2.06 -0.20 -29.86
N GLY A 19 -3.25 -0.75 -30.07
CA GLY A 19 -3.83 -1.02 -31.39
C GLY A 19 -3.76 -2.47 -31.85
N ALA A 20 -3.19 -3.35 -31.03
CA ALA A 20 -3.20 -4.79 -31.27
C ALA A 20 -4.38 -5.46 -30.53
N CYS A 21 -5.18 -6.25 -31.25
CA CYS A 21 -6.31 -6.95 -30.65
C CYS A 21 -5.82 -7.95 -29.60
N PRO A 22 -6.36 -7.97 -28.36
CA PRO A 22 -5.88 -8.86 -27.30
C PRO A 22 -6.17 -10.34 -27.57
N ILE A 23 -7.21 -10.65 -28.36
CA ILE A 23 -7.62 -12.02 -28.66
C ILE A 23 -6.88 -12.56 -29.89
N THR A 24 -6.91 -11.82 -31.01
CA THR A 24 -6.30 -12.27 -32.26
C THR A 24 -4.81 -11.95 -32.37
N ARG A 25 -4.31 -11.01 -31.55
CA ARG A 25 -2.94 -10.46 -31.60
C ARG A 25 -2.58 -9.74 -32.89
N GLU A 26 -3.55 -9.48 -33.75
CA GLU A 26 -3.36 -8.73 -34.98
C GLU A 26 -3.28 -7.23 -34.70
N LYS A 27 -2.40 -6.54 -35.42
CA LYS A 27 -2.30 -5.08 -35.35
C LYS A 27 -3.41 -4.47 -36.20
N VAL A 28 -4.44 -3.95 -35.55
CA VAL A 28 -5.62 -3.33 -36.19
C VAL A 28 -5.41 -1.84 -36.40
N LEU A 29 -4.75 -1.17 -35.44
CA LEU A 29 -4.55 0.28 -35.46
C LEU A 29 -3.07 0.62 -35.28
N GLU A 30 -2.68 1.77 -35.82
CA GLU A 30 -1.36 2.35 -35.57
C GLU A 30 -1.31 2.98 -34.16
N ASN A 31 -0.17 2.82 -33.47
CA ASN A 31 0.03 3.33 -32.12
C ASN A 31 -0.17 4.86 -32.04
N SER A 32 0.18 5.60 -33.10
CA SER A 32 -0.01 7.06 -33.17
C SER A 32 -1.51 7.43 -33.15
N ALA A 33 -2.32 6.71 -33.92
CA ALA A 33 -3.77 6.87 -33.94
C ALA A 33 -4.40 6.53 -32.59
N VAL A 34 -3.97 5.42 -31.97
CA VAL A 34 -4.47 5.01 -30.64
C VAL A 34 -4.16 6.06 -29.59
N ARG A 35 -2.93 6.59 -29.56
CA ARG A 35 -2.55 7.67 -28.65
C ARG A 35 -3.44 8.91 -28.84
N ASN A 36 -3.65 9.32 -30.09
CA ASN A 36 -4.48 10.50 -30.39
C ASN A 36 -5.93 10.29 -29.94
N VAL A 37 -6.50 9.12 -30.22
CA VAL A 37 -7.86 8.75 -29.78
C VAL A 37 -7.97 8.73 -28.26
N CYS A 38 -7.06 8.06 -27.55
CA CYS A 38 -7.08 8.01 -26.08
C CYS A 38 -6.92 9.40 -25.43
N SER A 39 -6.16 10.30 -26.04
CA SER A 39 -6.07 11.69 -25.58
C SER A 39 -7.40 12.43 -25.74
N LEU A 40 -8.07 12.28 -26.89
CA LEU A 40 -9.38 12.88 -27.13
C LEU A 40 -10.47 12.28 -26.23
N LEU A 41 -10.45 10.97 -25.99
CA LEU A 41 -11.38 10.30 -25.09
C LEU A 41 -11.23 10.78 -23.64
N HIS A 42 -10.00 11.11 -23.23
CA HIS A 42 -9.76 11.66 -21.90
C HIS A 42 -10.37 13.06 -21.74
N SER A 43 -10.24 13.94 -22.73
CA SER A 43 -10.73 15.33 -22.64
C SER A 43 -12.20 15.50 -23.03
N CYS A 44 -12.73 14.68 -23.96
CA CYS A 44 -14.01 14.91 -24.63
C CYS A 44 -14.97 13.71 -24.55
N GLY A 45 -14.68 12.71 -23.69
CA GLY A 45 -15.39 11.44 -23.64
C GLY A 45 -16.85 11.47 -23.17
N PHE A 46 -17.20 12.39 -22.26
CA PHE A 46 -18.41 12.32 -21.42
C PHE A 46 -19.28 13.57 -21.49
N TYR A 47 -19.51 14.10 -22.69
CA TYR A 47 -20.31 15.32 -22.88
C TYR A 47 -19.75 16.46 -22.01
N GLU A 48 -20.61 17.27 -21.39
CA GLU A 48 -20.23 18.35 -20.48
C GLU A 48 -19.58 17.83 -19.18
N PHE A 49 -19.80 16.56 -18.82
CA PHE A 49 -19.16 15.94 -17.65
C PHE A 49 -17.69 15.56 -17.88
N SER A 50 -17.19 15.65 -19.12
CA SER A 50 -15.83 15.23 -19.49
C SER A 50 -14.72 15.83 -18.62
N GLY A 51 -14.78 17.13 -18.29
CA GLY A 51 -13.80 17.77 -17.41
C GLY A 51 -13.82 17.21 -15.97
N LYS A 52 -15.02 17.02 -15.40
CA LYS A 52 -15.18 16.42 -14.05
C LYS A 52 -14.71 14.97 -14.05
N PHE A 53 -15.02 14.21 -15.09
CA PHE A 53 -14.58 12.82 -15.26
C PHE A 53 -13.05 12.72 -15.36
N ALA A 54 -12.43 13.55 -16.20
CA ALA A 54 -10.98 13.58 -16.36
C ALA A 54 -10.25 13.95 -15.06
N PHE A 55 -10.84 14.84 -14.24
CA PHE A 55 -10.26 15.25 -12.96
C PHE A 55 -10.43 14.20 -11.85
N LYS A 56 -11.61 13.58 -11.74
CA LYS A 56 -11.91 12.63 -10.65
C LYS A 56 -11.43 11.21 -10.94
N ILE A 57 -11.67 10.72 -12.16
CA ILE A 57 -11.45 9.32 -12.56
C ILE A 57 -10.17 9.21 -13.38
N GLY A 58 -9.89 10.17 -14.25
CA GLY A 58 -8.61 10.25 -14.96
C GLY A 58 -8.40 9.21 -16.05
N LEU A 59 -9.43 8.41 -16.38
CA LEU A 59 -9.36 7.37 -17.41
C LEU A 59 -9.89 7.88 -18.76
N PRO A 60 -9.33 7.43 -19.90
CA PRO A 60 -9.93 7.68 -21.20
C PRO A 60 -11.16 6.79 -21.39
N GLY A 61 -12.25 7.38 -21.89
CA GLY A 61 -13.45 6.62 -22.19
C GLY A 61 -14.48 7.42 -22.99
N LYS A 62 -15.57 6.76 -23.37
CA LYS A 62 -16.70 7.38 -24.06
C LYS A 62 -18.01 6.94 -23.43
N SER A 63 -18.93 7.88 -23.27
CA SER A 63 -20.33 7.61 -22.95
C SER A 63 -21.23 7.72 -24.17
N SER A 64 -22.32 6.96 -24.15
CA SER A 64 -23.37 6.94 -25.17
C SER A 64 -24.75 7.11 -24.52
N VAL A 65 -25.66 7.79 -25.21
CA VAL A 65 -27.07 7.95 -24.81
C VAL A 65 -27.85 6.63 -24.75
N ALA A 66 -27.30 5.55 -25.30
CA ALA A 66 -27.88 4.22 -25.09
C ALA A 66 -27.69 3.70 -23.64
N GLY A 67 -26.90 4.40 -22.82
CA GLY A 67 -26.51 3.97 -21.47
C GLY A 67 -25.26 3.09 -21.44
N SER A 68 -24.55 2.98 -22.58
CA SER A 68 -23.27 2.28 -22.67
C SER A 68 -22.11 3.24 -22.39
N MET A 69 -21.14 2.78 -21.60
CA MET A 69 -19.90 3.49 -21.27
C MET A 69 -18.71 2.57 -21.54
N MET A 70 -17.83 2.97 -22.45
CA MET A 70 -16.60 2.24 -22.80
C MET A 70 -15.38 2.95 -22.23
N MET A 71 -14.64 2.28 -21.34
CA MET A 71 -13.41 2.76 -20.70
C MET A 71 -12.20 2.03 -21.25
N VAL A 72 -11.09 2.76 -21.37
CA VAL A 72 -9.79 2.21 -21.75
C VAL A 72 -8.83 2.42 -20.58
N LEU A 73 -8.24 1.35 -20.06
CA LEU A 73 -7.16 1.42 -19.08
C LEU A 73 -5.85 1.08 -19.80
N PRO A 74 -5.05 2.10 -20.19
CA PRO A 74 -3.85 1.89 -20.99
C PRO A 74 -2.92 0.83 -20.39
N ASN A 75 -2.39 -0.04 -21.24
CA ASN A 75 -1.49 -1.14 -20.88
C ASN A 75 -2.08 -2.16 -19.89
N THR A 76 -3.40 -2.14 -19.64
CA THR A 76 -4.05 -3.04 -18.67
C THR A 76 -5.25 -3.75 -19.29
N MET A 77 -6.36 -3.04 -19.53
CA MET A 77 -7.61 -3.66 -20.01
C MET A 77 -8.58 -2.63 -20.62
N GLY A 78 -9.61 -3.12 -21.31
CA GLY A 78 -10.78 -2.32 -21.70
C GLY A 78 -12.00 -2.81 -20.94
N ILE A 79 -12.86 -1.88 -20.52
CA ILE A 79 -14.08 -2.20 -19.78
C ILE A 79 -15.25 -1.54 -20.50
N CYS A 80 -16.35 -2.27 -20.68
CA CYS A 80 -17.61 -1.69 -21.14
C CYS A 80 -18.69 -1.96 -20.10
N ILE A 81 -19.42 -0.92 -19.73
CA ILE A 81 -20.51 -0.97 -18.76
C ILE A 81 -21.78 -0.53 -19.48
N TYR A 82 -22.87 -1.26 -19.26
CA TYR A 82 -24.18 -0.89 -19.79
C TYR A 82 -25.18 -0.73 -18.65
N SER A 83 -25.78 0.45 -18.58
CA SER A 83 -26.90 0.73 -17.72
C SER A 83 -27.77 1.81 -18.39
N PRO A 84 -29.01 1.48 -18.81
CA PRO A 84 -29.87 2.39 -19.57
C PRO A 84 -30.24 3.70 -18.85
N ARG A 85 -30.18 3.73 -17.51
CA ARG A 85 -30.51 4.92 -16.73
C ARG A 85 -29.44 5.98 -16.90
N LEU A 86 -29.84 7.13 -17.45
CA LEU A 86 -28.98 8.27 -17.70
C LEU A 86 -29.17 9.36 -16.65
N ASP A 87 -28.08 10.07 -16.40
CA ASP A 87 -28.03 11.32 -15.65
C ASP A 87 -28.44 12.51 -16.54
N GLU A 88 -28.56 13.70 -15.94
CA GLU A 88 -28.92 14.94 -16.64
C GLU A 88 -27.97 15.26 -17.80
N PHE A 89 -26.69 14.89 -17.68
CA PHE A 89 -25.66 15.08 -18.71
C PHE A 89 -25.63 13.98 -19.78
N GLY A 90 -26.57 13.03 -19.78
CA GLY A 90 -26.63 11.94 -20.77
C GLY A 90 -25.63 10.80 -20.54
N ASN A 91 -25.07 10.69 -19.32
CA ASN A 91 -24.14 9.62 -18.93
C ASN A 91 -24.84 8.55 -18.10
N SER A 92 -24.37 7.30 -18.15
CA SER A 92 -24.97 6.23 -17.34
C SER A 92 -24.71 6.42 -15.84
N CYS A 93 -25.77 6.47 -15.02
CA CYS A 93 -25.63 6.73 -13.59
C CYS A 93 -24.80 5.64 -12.88
N ARG A 94 -25.10 4.37 -13.15
CA ARG A 94 -24.37 3.23 -12.55
C ARG A 94 -22.95 3.11 -13.10
N GLY A 95 -22.75 3.41 -14.38
CA GLY A 95 -21.42 3.37 -14.99
C GLY A 95 -20.48 4.40 -14.37
N LEU A 96 -20.97 5.62 -14.12
CA LEU A 96 -20.20 6.65 -13.42
C LEU A 96 -19.87 6.25 -11.98
N SER A 97 -20.87 5.79 -11.21
CA SER A 97 -20.67 5.34 -9.84
C SER A 97 -19.65 4.20 -9.74
N PHE A 98 -19.70 3.23 -10.66
CA PHE A 98 -18.71 2.16 -10.74
C PHE A 98 -17.30 2.72 -11.01
N CYS A 99 -17.14 3.66 -11.94
CA CYS A 99 -15.84 4.22 -12.27
C CYS A 99 -15.23 5.01 -11.10
N GLU A 100 -16.06 5.72 -10.33
CA GLU A 100 -15.61 6.40 -9.10
C GLU A 100 -15.11 5.40 -8.05
N GLU A 101 -15.86 4.33 -7.79
CA GLU A 101 -15.42 3.29 -6.85
C GLU A 101 -14.17 2.55 -7.34
N LEU A 102 -14.08 2.27 -8.64
CA LEU A 102 -12.91 1.61 -9.26
C LEU A 102 -11.62 2.38 -8.97
N VAL A 103 -11.61 3.70 -9.13
CA VAL A 103 -10.42 4.54 -8.91
C VAL A 103 -10.15 4.81 -7.42
N LYS A 104 -11.16 4.67 -6.55
CA LYS A 104 -10.96 4.68 -5.09
C LYS A 104 -10.26 3.42 -4.62
N THR A 105 -10.60 2.25 -5.17
CA THR A 105 -10.01 0.96 -4.78
C THR A 105 -8.66 0.70 -5.44
N PHE A 106 -8.51 1.04 -6.72
CA PHE A 106 -7.33 0.72 -7.52
C PHE A 106 -6.56 1.95 -7.98
N ASN A 107 -5.25 1.81 -8.19
CA ASN A 107 -4.36 2.88 -8.65
C ASN A 107 -4.41 3.11 -10.17
N PHE A 108 -5.61 3.20 -10.73
CA PHE A 108 -5.81 3.34 -12.18
C PHE A 108 -5.89 4.79 -12.66
N HIS A 109 -5.97 5.76 -11.76
CA HIS A 109 -6.00 7.16 -12.17
C HIS A 109 -4.70 7.50 -12.93
N ARG A 110 -4.80 8.22 -14.06
CA ARG A 110 -3.63 8.55 -14.90
C ARG A 110 -2.52 9.25 -14.12
N TYR A 111 -2.90 10.09 -13.16
CA TYR A 111 -1.99 10.84 -12.29
C TYR A 111 -1.82 10.19 -10.89
N ASP A 112 -2.28 8.96 -10.69
CA ASP A 112 -1.96 8.22 -9.47
C ASP A 112 -0.49 7.80 -9.48
N HIS A 113 0.12 7.79 -8.31
CA HIS A 113 1.49 7.34 -8.16
C HIS A 113 1.51 5.86 -7.75
N SER A 114 2.31 5.04 -8.43
CA SER A 114 2.53 3.62 -8.08
C SER A 114 3.45 3.45 -6.86
N THR A 115 3.98 4.55 -6.31
CA THR A 115 4.83 4.51 -5.13
C THR A 115 4.00 4.36 -3.86
N GLN A 116 4.45 3.50 -2.95
CA GLN A 116 3.76 3.05 -1.71
C GLN A 116 3.42 4.16 -0.70
N TYR A 117 3.69 5.44 -0.99
CA TYR A 117 3.63 6.54 -0.02
C TYR A 117 2.22 6.99 0.41
N SER A 118 1.19 6.81 -0.42
CA SER A 118 0.00 7.69 -0.27
C SER A 118 -1.37 7.04 -0.38
N THR A 119 -1.51 5.77 -0.75
CA THR A 119 -2.84 5.19 -0.91
C THR A 119 -2.90 3.72 -0.50
N ASN A 120 -3.95 3.35 0.25
CA ASN A 120 -4.35 1.95 0.47
C ASN A 120 -4.91 1.31 -0.81
N LYS A 121 -4.54 1.81 -1.99
CA LYS A 121 -5.04 1.35 -3.28
C LYS A 121 -4.27 0.13 -3.74
N ILE A 122 -4.98 -0.74 -4.43
CA ILE A 122 -4.43 -1.99 -4.94
C ILE A 122 -3.90 -1.73 -6.36
N ASP A 123 -2.67 -2.18 -6.64
CA ASP A 123 -2.14 -2.27 -8.02
C ASP A 123 -2.26 -3.72 -8.50
N PRO A 124 -3.20 -4.04 -9.40
CA PRO A 124 -3.40 -5.40 -9.86
C PRO A 124 -2.31 -5.86 -10.84
N ARG A 125 -1.44 -4.96 -11.33
CA ARG A 125 -0.29 -5.33 -12.17
C ARG A 125 0.84 -5.93 -11.34
N ARG A 126 0.90 -5.60 -10.05
CA ARG A 126 1.87 -6.19 -9.12
C ARG A 126 1.31 -7.52 -8.61
N ARG A 127 2.14 -8.56 -8.62
CA ARG A 127 1.79 -9.82 -7.96
C ARG A 127 1.59 -9.56 -6.46
N ILE A 128 0.46 -10.01 -5.93
CA ILE A 128 0.02 -9.73 -4.56
C ILE A 128 1.02 -10.26 -3.51
N GLN A 129 1.71 -11.37 -3.81
CA GLN A 129 2.66 -12.01 -2.89
C GLN A 129 4.05 -11.35 -2.87
N ASP A 130 4.54 -10.88 -4.02
CA ASP A 130 5.93 -10.42 -4.16
C ASP A 130 6.14 -9.09 -3.40
N THR A 131 5.18 -8.16 -3.44
CA THR A 131 5.36 -6.80 -2.87
C THR A 131 5.70 -6.77 -1.38
N LYS A 132 5.04 -7.59 -0.55
CA LYS A 132 5.31 -7.61 0.89
C LYS A 132 6.64 -8.31 1.18
N GLY A 133 6.87 -9.46 0.55
CA GLY A 133 8.14 -10.19 0.66
C GLY A 133 9.33 -9.31 0.25
N ASP A 134 9.25 -8.68 -0.92
CA ASP A 134 10.29 -7.79 -1.44
C ASP A 134 10.59 -6.62 -0.50
N THR A 135 9.55 -6.01 0.09
CA THR A 135 9.76 -4.92 1.06
C THR A 135 10.45 -5.41 2.33
N ILE A 136 10.09 -6.59 2.83
CA ILE A 136 10.71 -7.19 4.02
C ILE A 136 12.15 -7.55 3.70
N VAL A 137 12.40 -8.25 2.59
CA VAL A 137 13.75 -8.64 2.15
C VAL A 137 14.62 -7.40 1.95
N SER A 138 14.12 -6.36 1.28
CA SER A 138 14.85 -5.08 1.12
C SER A 138 15.17 -4.44 2.46
N LEU A 139 14.22 -4.43 3.39
CA LEU A 139 14.41 -3.86 4.72
C LEU A 139 15.48 -4.63 5.51
N LEU A 140 15.39 -5.96 5.53
CA LEU A 140 16.33 -6.85 6.19
C LEU A 140 17.73 -6.74 5.59
N TYR A 141 17.83 -6.67 4.25
CA TYR A 141 19.09 -6.46 3.56
C TYR A 141 19.74 -5.11 3.87
N SER A 142 18.93 -4.05 4.07
CA SER A 142 19.46 -2.75 4.50
C SER A 142 20.01 -2.79 5.93
N ALA A 143 19.39 -3.56 6.83
CA ALA A 143 19.88 -3.78 8.18
C ALA A 143 21.17 -4.61 8.18
N PHE A 144 21.26 -5.62 7.31
CA PHE A 144 22.47 -6.44 7.12
C PHE A 144 23.68 -5.61 6.68
N ASN A 145 23.50 -4.74 5.68
CA ASN A 145 24.57 -3.87 5.19
C ASN A 145 24.92 -2.71 6.16
N GLY A 146 24.09 -2.45 7.18
CA GLY A 146 24.25 -1.29 8.06
C GLY A 146 23.89 0.05 7.41
N ASP A 147 23.06 0.06 6.37
CA ASP A 147 22.67 1.29 5.68
C ASP A 147 21.53 2.01 6.41
N LEU A 148 21.91 2.92 7.30
CA LEU A 148 21.02 3.80 8.05
C LEU A 148 20.13 4.66 7.13
N ASN A 149 20.62 5.09 5.97
CA ASN A 149 19.84 5.95 5.08
C ASN A 149 18.70 5.16 4.42
N SER A 150 18.95 3.90 4.06
CA SER A 150 17.91 2.99 3.59
C SER A 150 16.88 2.69 4.67
N LEU A 151 17.31 2.41 5.92
CA LEU A 151 16.38 2.21 7.05
C LEU A 151 15.51 3.45 7.31
N LYS A 152 16.10 4.65 7.26
CA LYS A 152 15.34 5.91 7.34
C LYS A 152 14.32 6.03 6.23
N ARG A 153 14.69 5.71 4.99
CA ARG A 153 13.75 5.71 3.85
C ARG A 153 12.59 4.74 4.08
N HIS A 154 12.86 3.53 4.56
CA HIS A 154 11.81 2.57 4.89
C HIS A 154 10.85 3.08 5.98
N MET A 155 11.38 3.75 7.01
CA MET A 155 10.58 4.40 8.05
C MET A 155 9.71 5.54 7.47
N PHE A 156 10.28 6.42 6.63
CA PHE A 156 9.52 7.49 5.97
C PHE A 156 8.43 6.95 5.04
N LEU A 157 8.66 5.80 4.43
CA LEU A 157 7.69 5.07 3.62
C LEU A 157 6.58 4.40 4.47
N SER A 158 6.59 4.56 5.79
CA SER A 158 5.64 3.91 6.72
C SER A 158 5.60 2.39 6.59
N HIS A 159 6.74 1.77 6.23
CA HIS A 159 6.87 0.32 6.30
C HIS A 159 6.81 -0.14 7.76
N ASN A 160 6.22 -1.31 7.98
CA ASN A 160 6.22 -1.90 9.30
C ASN A 160 7.63 -2.43 9.63
N MET A 161 8.35 -1.71 10.50
CA MET A 161 9.72 -2.06 10.91
C MET A 161 9.79 -3.28 11.83
N ASN A 162 8.65 -3.74 12.36
CA ASN A 162 8.55 -5.00 13.11
C ASN A 162 8.28 -6.22 12.20
N SER A 163 8.26 -6.05 10.88
CA SER A 163 8.03 -7.17 9.95
C SER A 163 9.17 -8.17 10.03
N SER A 164 8.84 -9.46 10.02
CA SER A 164 9.80 -10.55 10.09
C SER A 164 9.84 -11.37 8.79
N ASP A 165 10.99 -12.00 8.56
CA ASP A 165 11.14 -13.01 7.51
C ASP A 165 10.42 -14.33 7.87
N PHE A 166 10.45 -15.31 6.96
CA PHE A 166 9.98 -16.67 7.17
C PHE A 166 10.54 -17.32 8.45
N ASP A 167 11.77 -16.96 8.85
CA ASP A 167 12.43 -17.46 10.06
C ASP A 167 12.08 -16.68 11.36
N GLY A 168 11.19 -15.69 11.28
CA GLY A 168 10.83 -14.85 12.43
C GLY A 168 11.80 -13.69 12.69
N ARG A 169 12.87 -13.58 11.89
CA ARG A 169 13.90 -12.56 12.02
C ARG A 169 13.41 -11.18 11.64
N THR A 170 13.48 -10.27 12.60
CA THR A 170 13.21 -8.84 12.41
C THR A 170 14.48 -8.08 12.00
N PRO A 171 14.38 -6.84 11.50
CA PRO A 171 15.55 -6.02 11.17
C PRO A 171 16.47 -5.80 12.37
N LEU A 172 15.92 -5.81 13.59
CA LEU A 172 16.68 -5.68 14.82
C LEU A 172 17.56 -6.91 15.10
N HIS A 173 17.08 -8.12 14.81
CA HIS A 173 17.91 -9.33 14.89
C HIS A 173 19.12 -9.21 13.96
N ILE A 174 18.88 -8.85 12.69
CA ILE A 174 19.94 -8.76 11.68
C ILE A 174 20.94 -7.64 12.01
N ALA A 175 20.47 -6.46 12.44
CA ALA A 175 21.37 -5.39 12.85
C ALA A 175 22.20 -5.77 14.10
N ALA A 176 21.64 -6.61 14.98
CA ALA A 176 22.33 -7.10 16.17
C ALA A 176 23.34 -8.22 15.86
N THR A 177 23.05 -9.11 14.91
CA THR A 177 23.99 -10.16 14.46
C THR A 177 25.21 -9.57 13.78
N GLU A 178 25.04 -8.51 12.98
CA GLU A 178 26.15 -7.85 12.25
C GLU A 178 26.88 -6.78 13.09
N GLY A 179 26.31 -6.37 14.22
CA GLY A 179 26.94 -5.41 15.14
C GLY A 179 26.79 -3.95 14.75
N HIS A 180 25.80 -3.59 13.91
CA HIS A 180 25.58 -2.21 13.44
C HIS A 180 24.90 -1.34 14.50
N LEU A 181 25.70 -0.76 15.40
CA LEU A 181 25.24 0.03 16.54
C LEU A 181 24.28 1.18 16.17
N GLU A 182 24.59 1.92 15.11
CA GLU A 182 23.79 3.09 14.70
C GLU A 182 22.42 2.67 14.15
N CYS A 183 22.36 1.55 13.43
CA CYS A 183 21.10 0.96 12.97
C CYS A 183 20.25 0.48 14.14
N VAL A 184 20.86 -0.18 15.13
CA VAL A 184 20.16 -0.64 16.33
C VAL A 184 19.59 0.53 17.12
N LYS A 185 20.38 1.59 17.36
CA LYS A 185 19.90 2.81 18.01
C LYS A 185 18.72 3.41 17.25
N PHE A 186 18.83 3.53 15.92
CA PHE A 186 17.75 4.08 15.10
C PHE A 186 16.47 3.26 15.17
N LEU A 187 16.56 1.92 15.05
CA LEU A 187 15.40 1.03 15.08
C LEU A 187 14.67 1.09 16.43
N ILE A 188 15.42 1.15 17.53
CA ILE A 188 14.84 1.18 18.87
C ILE A 188 14.29 2.56 19.22
N THR A 189 15.04 3.64 18.94
CA THR A 189 14.67 5.00 19.38
C THR A 189 13.67 5.68 18.47
N ALA A 190 13.81 5.52 17.15
CA ALA A 190 12.99 6.23 16.17
C ALA A 190 11.80 5.39 15.67
N CYS A 191 11.95 4.06 15.61
CA CYS A 191 10.89 3.18 15.09
C CYS A 191 10.12 2.46 16.20
N GLU A 192 10.52 2.59 17.47
CA GLU A 192 9.90 1.94 18.63
C GLU A 192 9.65 0.43 18.42
N VAL A 193 10.59 -0.22 17.74
CA VAL A 193 10.55 -1.67 17.45
C VAL A 193 10.58 -2.44 18.76
N ASN A 194 9.85 -3.56 18.83
CA ASN A 194 9.89 -4.44 20.01
C ASN A 194 11.37 -4.82 20.28
N PRO A 195 11.90 -4.57 21.50
CA PRO A 195 13.29 -4.89 21.81
C PRO A 195 13.54 -6.40 22.00
N GLU A 196 12.50 -7.18 22.30
CA GLU A 196 12.59 -8.62 22.56
C GLU A 196 11.68 -9.46 21.63
N PRO A 197 11.83 -9.36 20.29
CA PRO A 197 11.21 -10.30 19.39
C PRO A 197 11.93 -11.65 19.52
N ALA A 198 11.18 -12.76 19.41
CA ALA A 198 11.75 -14.10 19.41
C ALA A 198 11.72 -14.67 17.99
N ASP A 199 12.89 -15.11 17.52
CA ASP A 199 13.03 -15.86 16.27
C ASP A 199 12.41 -17.26 16.37
N ARG A 200 12.35 -17.99 15.24
CA ARG A 200 11.93 -19.40 15.20
C ARG A 200 12.68 -20.30 16.20
N TRP A 201 13.93 -19.97 16.51
CA TRP A 201 14.77 -20.71 17.47
C TRP A 201 14.65 -20.22 18.92
N GLY A 202 13.76 -19.26 19.20
CA GLY A 202 13.62 -18.63 20.53
C GLY A 202 14.80 -17.71 20.89
N CYS A 203 15.64 -17.35 19.92
CA CYS A 203 16.71 -16.39 20.11
C CYS A 203 16.15 -14.96 20.06
N THR A 204 16.65 -14.10 20.93
CA THR A 204 16.37 -12.66 20.93
C THR A 204 17.53 -11.90 20.27
N PRO A 205 17.34 -10.62 19.86
CA PRO A 205 18.43 -9.82 19.30
C PRO A 205 19.60 -9.67 20.28
N LEU A 206 19.33 -9.63 21.59
CA LEU A 206 20.37 -9.59 22.62
C LEU A 206 21.21 -10.88 22.61
N ASN A 207 20.57 -12.05 22.56
CA ASN A 207 21.28 -13.34 22.50
C ASN A 207 22.14 -13.43 21.24
N ASN A 208 21.65 -12.92 20.10
CA ASN A 208 22.45 -12.86 18.88
C ASN A 208 23.66 -11.94 19.03
N ALA A 209 23.49 -10.71 19.54
CA ALA A 209 24.60 -9.80 19.76
C ALA A 209 25.69 -10.40 20.68
N GLU A 210 25.30 -11.16 21.71
CA GLU A 210 26.24 -11.85 22.60
C GLU A 210 26.92 -13.04 21.92
N GLN A 211 26.18 -13.85 21.17
CA GLN A 211 26.71 -15.00 20.44
C GLN A 211 27.77 -14.61 19.41
N PHE A 212 27.58 -13.49 18.72
CA PHE A 212 28.53 -12.96 17.73
C PHE A 212 29.60 -12.03 18.35
N GLY A 213 29.57 -11.78 19.67
CA GLY A 213 30.60 -11.01 20.39
C GLY A 213 30.49 -9.48 20.27
N HIS A 214 29.33 -8.96 19.85
CA HIS A 214 29.09 -7.52 19.69
C HIS A 214 28.66 -6.85 21.01
N HIS A 215 29.61 -6.74 21.94
CA HIS A 215 29.36 -6.22 23.30
C HIS A 215 28.77 -4.80 23.34
N GLN A 216 29.13 -3.92 22.41
CA GLN A 216 28.59 -2.54 22.35
C GLN A 216 27.08 -2.54 22.06
N VAL A 217 26.64 -3.38 21.12
CA VAL A 217 25.24 -3.54 20.75
C VAL A 217 24.45 -4.21 21.87
N ALA A 218 25.01 -5.29 22.46
CA ALA A 218 24.39 -5.99 23.59
C ALA A 218 24.16 -5.06 24.79
N ASN A 219 25.13 -4.19 25.11
CA ASN A 219 25.00 -3.21 26.19
C ASN A 219 23.92 -2.17 25.89
N CYS A 220 23.82 -1.69 24.65
CA CYS A 220 22.76 -0.78 24.25
C CYS A 220 21.37 -1.42 24.34
N LEU A 221 21.22 -2.67 23.88
CA LEU A 221 19.97 -3.43 23.99
C LEU A 221 19.58 -3.66 25.46
N ARG A 222 20.51 -4.11 26.30
CA ARG A 222 20.29 -4.34 27.73
C ARG A 222 19.85 -3.07 28.47
N ALA A 223 20.53 -1.95 28.20
CA ALA A 223 20.17 -0.65 28.78
C ALA A 223 18.75 -0.22 28.39
N TRP A 224 18.36 -0.50 27.14
CA TRP A 224 17.02 -0.16 26.67
C TRP A 224 15.94 -1.08 27.25
N ILE A 225 16.20 -2.39 27.33
CA ILE A 225 15.30 -3.37 27.95
C ILE A 225 15.05 -3.03 29.42
N ALA A 226 16.10 -2.65 30.16
CA ALA A 226 15.97 -2.21 31.54
C ALA A 226 15.03 -0.98 31.65
N LYS A 227 15.22 0.01 30.76
CA LYS A 227 14.37 1.21 30.71
C LYS A 227 12.92 0.90 30.35
N SER A 228 12.66 -0.04 29.44
CA SER A 228 11.30 -0.48 29.11
C SER A 228 10.62 -1.19 30.29
N ASN A 229 11.37 -2.00 31.05
CA ASN A 229 10.83 -2.68 32.23
C ASN A 229 10.51 -1.70 33.38
N GLU A 230 11.33 -0.67 33.59
CA GLU A 230 11.04 0.41 34.53
C GLU A 230 9.79 1.21 34.15
N THR A 231 9.60 1.49 32.86
CA THR A 231 8.38 2.20 32.39
C THR A 231 7.13 1.34 32.46
N LEU A 232 7.23 0.02 32.25
CA LEU A 232 6.13 -0.92 32.42
C LEU A 232 5.70 -1.04 33.90
N THR A 233 6.66 -1.16 34.82
CA THR A 233 6.37 -1.22 36.27
C THR A 233 5.78 0.09 36.78
N ALA A 234 6.25 1.25 36.30
CA ALA A 234 5.68 2.56 36.63
C ALA A 234 4.24 2.74 36.12
N LYS A 235 3.92 2.24 34.91
CA LYS A 235 2.55 2.26 34.35
C LYS A 235 1.62 1.31 35.12
N ALA A 236 2.08 0.10 35.44
CA ALA A 236 1.33 -0.85 36.25
C ALA A 236 1.02 -0.30 37.65
N GLY A 237 2.00 0.34 38.30
CA GLY A 237 1.81 0.99 39.60
C GLY A 237 0.75 2.11 39.55
N LYS A 238 0.77 2.97 38.52
CA LYS A 238 -0.27 4.01 38.34
C LYS A 238 -1.67 3.42 38.10
N HIS A 239 -1.76 2.31 37.36
CA HIS A 239 -3.04 1.65 37.11
C HIS A 239 -3.63 1.03 38.39
N ILE A 240 -2.79 0.37 39.19
CA ILE A 240 -3.19 -0.21 40.48
C ILE A 240 -3.62 0.89 41.47
N LEU A 241 -2.87 2.00 41.54
CA LEU A 241 -3.26 3.15 42.38
C LEU A 241 -4.60 3.73 41.97
N LYS A 242 -4.86 3.86 40.66
CA LYS A 242 -6.14 4.36 40.15
C LYS A 242 -7.32 3.44 40.50
N GLN A 243 -7.13 2.12 40.38
CA GLN A 243 -8.14 1.12 40.79
C GLN A 243 -8.38 1.09 42.30
N LEU A 244 -7.37 1.36 43.13
CA LEU A 244 -7.52 1.46 44.57
C LEU A 244 -8.26 2.74 44.97
N GLN A 245 -8.00 3.85 44.28
CA GLN A 245 -8.67 5.13 44.50
C GLN A 245 -10.17 5.05 44.13
N GLU A 246 -10.50 4.42 42.99
CA GLU A 246 -11.88 4.14 42.59
C GLU A 246 -12.61 3.21 43.59
N ARG A 247 -11.91 2.26 44.23
CA ARG A 247 -12.51 1.42 45.29
C ARG A 247 -12.78 2.18 46.59
N LEU A 248 -11.91 3.12 46.96
CA LEU A 248 -12.08 3.96 48.15
C LEU A 248 -13.22 4.97 47.97
N GLU A 249 -13.36 5.55 46.78
CA GLU A 249 -14.47 6.46 46.44
C GLU A 249 -15.82 5.72 46.45
N ASN A 250 -15.87 4.46 46.02
CA ASN A 250 -17.09 3.67 46.06
C ASN A 250 -17.52 3.22 47.48
N GLN A 251 -16.59 3.14 48.44
CA GLN A 251 -16.89 2.82 49.83
C GLN A 251 -17.41 4.04 50.62
N THR A 252 -17.00 5.25 50.26
CA THR A 252 -17.43 6.49 50.94
C THR A 252 -18.84 6.96 50.56
N ILE A 253 -19.47 6.32 49.57
CA ILE A 253 -20.83 6.64 49.11
C ILE A 253 -21.89 5.73 49.77
N GLN A 254 -21.47 4.71 50.53
CA GLN A 254 -22.37 3.75 51.19
C GLN A 254 -22.54 3.93 52.71
N ASP A 255 -21.88 4.93 53.31
CA ASP A 255 -22.10 5.38 54.70
C ASP A 255 -22.83 6.74 54.72
#